data_AF-A0A8T2RZC4-F1
#
_entry.id   AF-A0A8T2RZC4-F1
#
_cell.length_a   1.000
_cell.length_b   1.000
_cell.length_c   1.000
_cell.angle_alpha   90.00
_cell.angle_beta   90.00
_cell.angle_gamma   90.00
#
_symmetry.space_group_name_H-M   'P 1'
#
loop_
_entity.id
_entity.type
_entity.pdbx_description
1 polymer ?
#
loop_
_entity_poly.entity_id
_entity_poly.type
_entity_poly.pdbx_seq_one_letter_code
_entity_poly.pdbx_strand_id
1 'polypeptide(L)'
;MASSIQQQQQLLQPPSQLSQLQPQAQAQPQPQTQPQPQLQSQSQQYPSPSQGTPPQPPAGVGISGNLKRGPQPKLPPPRAPQQPSPSTAAVPGSLPTGPPAQSSFKNAELTPAARRKASANKRKAPEKQLPDRVAALLPESSLYSQLLEFEARVDATLARKKIDIQEAIKNPPRVQRTLRIYVFNTFANQNQGANSAQGEPPSWTLRIIGRILEDGVDPDMQAASKPNPSAPKFSSFFRRITVLLDPTLYPENPQIVWDGARASAHVEGFEIKRKGDKEFKATIRLEMNYTPEKYKLSAALTDLLRIEVDTRPRIISALWQYIKVKKLQDAADPTMIICDPPLKRIFGEEKFKVSLVSQKLSQHLQPPQPILLEHHIKLSGHSPAGNACYDVAVDVPIPLQKEMSAFLANLERHKDIDMYDETIRTAIKKIHEHRRRRAFFLGFSQSPVDFINTLIASQSRDLKVVAGEASRNPERERRSDFYNQPWVEDAVIRYLNRPPPAAGPDAPGNT
;
A
#
# COMPACT_ATOMS: atom_id res chain seq x y z
N MET A 1 -24.70 -82.13 -16.19
CA MET A 1 -23.62 -82.39 -17.17
C MET A 1 -22.87 -81.08 -17.41
N ALA A 2 -21.59 -81.16 -17.79
CA ALA A 2 -20.56 -80.12 -17.91
C ALA A 2 -20.99 -78.67 -18.27
N SER A 3 -20.25 -77.60 -17.93
CA SER A 3 -19.16 -77.37 -16.95
C SER A 3 -18.89 -75.85 -16.94
N SER A 4 -18.72 -75.21 -15.78
CA SER A 4 -18.29 -73.80 -15.68
C SER A 4 -17.15 -73.62 -14.69
N ILE A 5 -16.23 -72.71 -15.03
CA ILE A 5 -14.86 -72.66 -14.52
C ILE A 5 -14.70 -71.69 -13.33
N GLN A 6 -13.85 -72.09 -12.39
CA GLN A 6 -13.41 -71.30 -11.23
C GLN A 6 -12.47 -70.15 -11.64
N GLN A 7 -12.42 -69.07 -10.84
CA GLN A 7 -11.25 -68.88 -9.96
C GLN A 7 -11.47 -67.85 -8.85
N GLN A 8 -10.70 -68.05 -7.77
CA GLN A 8 -10.71 -67.36 -6.49
C GLN A 8 -9.24 -67.17 -6.10
N GLN A 9 -8.88 -66.06 -5.46
CA GLN A 9 -7.52 -65.90 -4.93
C GLN A 9 -7.50 -65.02 -3.68
N GLN A 10 -6.70 -65.42 -2.69
CA GLN A 10 -6.61 -64.79 -1.38
C GLN A 10 -5.16 -64.86 -0.86
N LEU A 11 -4.62 -63.70 -0.44
CA LEU A 11 -3.62 -63.43 0.61
C LEU A 11 -2.51 -64.48 0.94
N LEU A 12 -1.24 -64.06 0.90
CA LEU A 12 -0.32 -63.90 2.07
C LEU A 12 1.13 -63.52 1.71
N GLN A 13 1.89 -63.05 2.71
CA GLN A 13 3.30 -62.56 2.76
C GLN A 13 3.87 -62.97 4.15
N PRO A 14 5.16 -62.72 4.55
CA PRO A 14 6.47 -62.52 3.88
C PRO A 14 7.53 -63.48 4.57
N PRO A 15 8.77 -63.14 5.06
CA PRO A 15 9.83 -62.15 4.73
C PRO A 15 11.31 -62.68 4.69
N SER A 16 12.28 -61.76 4.46
CA SER A 16 13.67 -61.70 5.04
C SER A 16 14.90 -62.14 4.21
N GLN A 17 15.83 -61.20 3.90
CA GLN A 17 17.17 -61.02 4.55
C GLN A 17 18.14 -60.06 3.79
N LEU A 18 19.16 -59.55 4.53
CA LEU A 18 20.25 -58.61 4.19
C LEU A 18 21.11 -59.03 2.95
N SER A 19 21.86 -58.19 2.21
CA SER A 19 22.86 -57.20 2.70
C SER A 19 23.50 -56.33 1.57
N GLN A 20 24.12 -55.22 1.98
CA GLN A 20 25.07 -54.27 1.35
C GLN A 20 25.66 -54.51 -0.07
N LEU A 21 25.66 -53.48 -0.93
CA LEU A 21 26.88 -52.76 -1.42
C LEU A 21 26.57 -51.57 -2.36
N GLN A 22 27.42 -50.54 -2.32
CA GLN A 22 27.49 -49.34 -3.18
C GLN A 22 28.97 -48.87 -3.15
N PRO A 23 29.44 -47.90 -3.98
CA PRO A 23 28.93 -47.36 -5.25
C PRO A 23 30.02 -47.27 -6.36
N GLN A 24 29.64 -46.95 -7.61
CA GLN A 24 30.27 -45.92 -8.50
C GLN A 24 29.91 -46.14 -9.99
N ALA A 25 29.40 -45.09 -10.66
CA ALA A 25 29.96 -44.49 -11.89
C ALA A 25 28.93 -43.63 -12.66
N GLN A 26 29.15 -42.31 -12.61
CA GLN A 26 28.96 -41.31 -13.68
C GLN A 26 27.92 -41.53 -14.81
N ALA A 27 26.91 -40.65 -14.84
CA ALA A 27 26.40 -40.06 -16.09
C ALA A 27 25.90 -38.63 -15.82
N GLN A 28 26.29 -37.67 -16.65
CA GLN A 28 25.81 -36.27 -16.62
C GLN A 28 24.45 -36.15 -17.32
N PRO A 29 23.57 -35.22 -16.90
CA PRO A 29 22.56 -34.64 -17.78
C PRO A 29 23.01 -33.25 -18.27
N GLN A 30 23.21 -33.10 -19.59
CA GLN A 30 23.24 -31.78 -20.23
C GLN A 30 21.81 -31.18 -20.27
N PRO A 31 21.66 -29.85 -20.24
CA PRO A 31 20.35 -29.21 -20.30
C PRO A 31 19.78 -29.25 -21.73
N GLN A 32 18.58 -29.80 -21.91
CA GLN A 32 17.83 -29.66 -23.15
C GLN A 32 17.28 -28.24 -23.30
N THR A 33 17.66 -27.58 -24.39
CA THR A 33 17.03 -26.36 -24.87
C THR A 33 15.68 -26.67 -25.52
N GLN A 34 14.61 -26.01 -25.06
CA GLN A 34 13.35 -25.94 -25.80
C GLN A 34 13.21 -24.58 -26.50
N PRO A 35 12.77 -24.54 -27.78
CA PRO A 35 12.69 -23.31 -28.54
C PRO A 35 11.44 -22.48 -28.18
N GLN A 36 11.65 -21.17 -28.12
CA GLN A 36 10.62 -20.16 -27.89
C GLN A 36 9.95 -19.79 -29.23
N PRO A 37 8.61 -19.84 -29.37
CA PRO A 37 7.95 -19.45 -30.62
C PRO A 37 7.98 -17.92 -30.78
N GLN A 38 8.69 -17.47 -31.81
CA GLN A 38 8.86 -16.05 -32.14
C GLN A 38 7.71 -15.57 -33.04
N LEU A 39 6.69 -14.92 -32.44
CA LEU A 39 5.57 -14.34 -33.19
C LEU A 39 5.95 -12.95 -33.73
N GLN A 40 6.31 -12.91 -35.01
CA GLN A 40 6.72 -11.69 -35.72
C GLN A 40 5.49 -10.99 -36.33
N SER A 41 4.92 -10.02 -35.61
CA SER A 41 3.83 -9.18 -36.14
C SER A 41 4.39 -8.02 -36.97
N GLN A 42 4.26 -8.09 -38.30
CA GLN A 42 4.48 -6.93 -39.17
C GLN A 42 3.40 -5.87 -38.91
N SER A 43 3.81 -4.64 -38.57
CA SER A 43 2.94 -3.48 -38.57
C SER A 43 3.01 -2.77 -39.93
N GLN A 44 2.09 -3.09 -40.84
CA GLN A 44 1.88 -2.23 -42.02
C GLN A 44 1.16 -0.94 -41.60
N GLN A 45 1.64 0.20 -42.08
CA GLN A 45 0.96 1.48 -41.96
C GLN A 45 -0.20 1.53 -42.95
N TYR A 46 -1.39 1.93 -42.47
CA TYR A 46 -2.45 2.48 -43.31
C TYR A 46 -2.62 3.97 -43.01
N PRO A 47 -2.77 4.84 -44.04
CA PRO A 47 -2.85 6.28 -43.85
C PRO A 47 -4.25 6.76 -43.45
N SER A 48 -4.30 7.81 -42.63
CA SER A 48 -5.54 8.52 -42.28
C SER A 48 -6.04 9.37 -43.46
N PRO A 49 -7.36 9.37 -43.78
CA PRO A 49 -7.92 10.32 -44.74
C PRO A 49 -8.17 11.69 -44.09
N SER A 50 -7.68 12.75 -44.76
CA SER A 50 -7.93 14.13 -44.42
C SER A 50 -9.30 14.61 -44.90
N GLN A 51 -10.06 15.29 -44.03
CA GLN A 51 -11.12 16.23 -44.39
C GLN A 51 -10.83 17.55 -43.66
N GLY A 52 -10.98 18.73 -44.24
CA GLY A 52 -11.65 19.08 -45.49
C GLY A 52 -12.61 20.24 -45.23
N THR A 53 -12.07 21.46 -45.12
CA THR A 53 -12.85 22.68 -44.84
C THR A 53 -13.85 22.99 -45.97
N PRO A 54 -15.15 23.22 -45.66
CA PRO A 54 -16.10 23.76 -46.63
C PRO A 54 -16.04 25.31 -46.68
N PRO A 55 -16.22 25.93 -47.87
CA PRO A 55 -16.12 27.38 -48.06
C PRO A 55 -17.44 28.14 -47.91
N GLN A 56 -17.34 29.47 -47.82
CA GLN A 56 -18.45 30.43 -47.79
C GLN A 56 -18.74 31.01 -49.19
N PRO A 57 -20.02 31.17 -49.59
CA PRO A 57 -20.45 32.10 -50.63
C PRO A 57 -21.49 33.15 -50.12
N PRO A 58 -21.89 34.18 -50.91
CA PRO A 58 -22.03 35.54 -50.38
C PRO A 58 -23.45 36.15 -50.33
N ALA A 59 -23.52 37.45 -50.00
CA ALA A 59 -24.72 38.23 -49.68
C ALA A 59 -25.67 38.58 -50.86
N GLY A 60 -26.95 38.83 -50.55
CA GLY A 60 -27.96 39.28 -51.51
C GLY A 60 -29.27 39.82 -50.90
N VAL A 61 -29.34 41.15 -50.75
CA VAL A 61 -30.49 42.09 -50.74
C VAL A 61 -31.95 41.55 -50.77
N GLY A 62 -32.80 42.02 -49.82
CA GLY A 62 -34.05 42.73 -50.20
C GLY A 62 -35.44 42.31 -49.68
N ILE A 63 -36.12 43.28 -49.03
CA ILE A 63 -37.58 43.59 -49.09
C ILE A 63 -38.59 42.91 -48.13
N SER A 64 -38.99 43.72 -47.12
CA SER A 64 -40.34 44.01 -46.58
C SER A 64 -41.38 42.93 -46.20
N GLY A 65 -41.81 43.00 -44.93
CA GLY A 65 -43.11 42.52 -44.42
C GLY A 65 -43.37 43.02 -42.99
N ASN A 66 -44.39 43.84 -42.76
CA ASN A 66 -44.57 44.66 -41.54
C ASN A 66 -45.80 44.21 -40.71
N LEU A 67 -45.77 44.35 -39.36
CA LEU A 67 -46.86 44.95 -38.53
C LEU A 67 -46.66 44.81 -36.99
N LYS A 68 -46.35 45.96 -36.34
CA LYS A 68 -46.85 46.50 -35.03
C LYS A 68 -47.19 45.53 -33.86
N ARG A 69 -46.71 45.74 -32.61
CA ARG A 69 -47.05 46.87 -31.70
C ARG A 69 -46.22 46.78 -30.37
N GLY A 70 -45.81 47.90 -29.75
CA GLY A 70 -45.16 47.96 -28.41
C GLY A 70 -46.11 48.43 -27.27
N PRO A 71 -45.66 48.91 -26.08
CA PRO A 71 -44.29 49.20 -25.61
C PRO A 71 -43.93 48.65 -24.18
N GLN A 72 -42.76 49.05 -23.65
CA GLN A 72 -42.10 48.68 -22.36
C GLN A 72 -42.57 49.54 -21.14
N PRO A 73 -42.24 49.27 -19.82
CA PRO A 73 -40.86 49.37 -19.27
C PRO A 73 -40.41 48.56 -17.98
N LYS A 74 -39.09 48.28 -17.94
CA LYS A 74 -38.04 48.16 -16.87
C LYS A 74 -38.34 48.05 -15.34
N LEU A 75 -37.50 47.26 -14.61
CA LEU A 75 -36.70 47.56 -13.38
C LEU A 75 -35.75 46.34 -13.01
N PRO A 76 -34.77 46.41 -12.05
CA PRO A 76 -33.48 45.69 -12.10
C PRO A 76 -33.17 44.62 -11.00
N PRO A 77 -32.01 43.90 -11.05
CA PRO A 77 -31.62 42.85 -10.09
C PRO A 77 -30.61 43.31 -8.98
N PRO A 78 -30.45 42.54 -7.88
CA PRO A 78 -29.53 42.83 -6.77
C PRO A 78 -28.12 42.21 -6.90
N ARG A 79 -27.25 42.54 -5.93
CA ARG A 79 -25.76 42.59 -6.02
C ARG A 79 -25.08 41.81 -4.88
N ALA A 80 -23.86 41.30 -5.12
CA ALA A 80 -23.01 40.65 -4.11
C ALA A 80 -22.02 41.63 -3.41
N PRO A 81 -21.51 41.35 -2.19
CA PRO A 81 -20.44 42.12 -1.52
C PRO A 81 -19.12 41.36 -1.25
N GLN A 82 -18.06 42.11 -0.94
CA GLN A 82 -16.64 41.71 -0.82
C GLN A 82 -16.10 41.75 0.63
N GLN A 83 -14.81 41.42 0.81
CA GLN A 83 -13.99 41.56 2.05
C GLN A 83 -13.86 43.01 2.56
N PRO A 84 -13.31 43.21 3.79
CA PRO A 84 -11.99 43.86 3.87
C PRO A 84 -11.07 43.40 5.05
N SER A 85 -9.88 44.02 5.16
CA SER A 85 -8.92 44.04 6.29
C SER A 85 -8.31 45.46 6.37
N PRO A 86 -7.72 45.95 7.51
CA PRO A 86 -6.31 45.66 7.86
C PRO A 86 -5.95 45.72 9.38
N SER A 87 -4.65 45.88 9.70
CA SER A 87 -3.92 45.49 10.93
C SER A 87 -3.70 46.53 12.05
N THR A 88 -3.31 46.08 13.27
CA THR A 88 -2.19 46.64 14.11
C THR A 88 -1.85 45.71 15.31
N ALA A 89 -0.80 46.01 16.11
CA ALA A 89 0.00 45.04 16.89
C ALA A 89 0.10 45.27 18.42
N ALA A 90 0.44 44.23 19.21
CA ALA A 90 1.28 44.25 20.45
C ALA A 90 1.32 42.88 21.20
N VAL A 91 2.35 42.65 22.03
CA VAL A 91 2.81 41.39 22.69
C VAL A 91 3.68 41.80 23.93
N PRO A 92 3.93 41.04 25.06
CA PRO A 92 3.62 39.65 25.45
C PRO A 92 2.99 39.40 26.87
N GLY A 93 2.64 38.12 27.17
CA GLY A 93 3.27 37.35 28.29
C GLY A 93 2.59 37.20 29.67
N SER A 94 2.25 35.95 30.06
CA SER A 94 2.56 35.29 31.36
C SER A 94 1.88 33.90 31.50
N LEU A 95 2.44 33.01 32.34
CA LEU A 95 1.95 31.63 32.61
C LEU A 95 1.19 31.57 33.99
N PRO A 96 1.04 30.41 34.67
CA PRO A 96 -0.15 29.55 34.56
C PRO A 96 -0.84 29.28 35.92
N THR A 97 -2.07 28.76 35.93
CA THR A 97 -2.68 28.18 37.15
C THR A 97 -3.67 27.05 36.84
N GLY A 98 -3.74 26.07 37.74
CA GLY A 98 -4.47 24.81 37.55
C GLY A 98 -5.98 24.85 37.86
N PRO A 99 -6.67 23.71 37.74
CA PRO A 99 -8.13 23.63 37.88
C PRO A 99 -8.57 23.36 39.33
N PRO A 100 -9.63 24.02 39.82
CA PRO A 100 -10.51 23.46 40.84
C PRO A 100 -11.71 22.77 40.19
N ALA A 101 -12.15 21.65 40.76
CA ALA A 101 -13.41 21.01 40.39
C ALA A 101 -14.59 21.75 41.03
N GLN A 102 -15.73 21.83 40.34
CA GLN A 102 -17.03 21.34 40.87
C GLN A 102 -18.20 21.47 39.88
N SER A 103 -19.01 20.40 39.85
CA SER A 103 -20.45 20.30 39.56
C SER A 103 -21.21 21.43 38.84
N SER A 104 -21.94 21.05 37.79
CA SER A 104 -23.40 21.25 37.76
C SER A 104 -24.11 20.28 36.80
N PHE A 105 -25.19 19.69 37.30
CA PHE A 105 -26.11 18.86 36.51
C PHE A 105 -26.95 19.74 35.57
N LYS A 106 -27.28 19.24 34.37
CA LYS A 106 -28.50 19.63 33.63
C LYS A 106 -28.92 18.55 32.64
N ASN A 107 -30.20 18.21 32.75
CA ASN A 107 -31.05 17.24 32.04
C ASN A 107 -30.59 16.71 30.67
N ALA A 108 -30.73 15.39 30.50
CA ALA A 108 -30.64 14.72 29.22
C ALA A 108 -31.95 14.84 28.43
N GLU A 109 -31.89 15.43 27.24
CA GLU A 109 -32.98 15.39 26.26
C GLU A 109 -32.61 14.39 25.14
N LEU A 110 -33.37 13.30 25.04
CA LEU A 110 -33.09 12.19 24.14
C LEU A 110 -33.51 12.51 22.71
N THR A 111 -32.59 12.98 21.86
CA THR A 111 -32.79 13.10 20.41
C THR A 111 -32.25 11.87 19.66
N PRO A 112 -33.10 10.99 19.09
CA PRO A 112 -32.66 9.74 18.47
C PRO A 112 -32.22 9.93 17.00
N ALA A 113 -31.16 10.71 16.76
CA ALA A 113 -30.77 11.13 15.41
C ALA A 113 -29.29 10.84 15.00
N ALA A 114 -28.61 9.88 15.65
CA ALA A 114 -27.19 9.58 15.34
C ALA A 114 -26.83 8.11 15.08
N ARG A 115 -27.79 7.17 15.03
CA ARG A 115 -27.50 5.71 14.97
C ARG A 115 -27.90 4.97 13.68
N ARG A 116 -27.94 5.67 12.53
CA ARG A 116 -28.25 5.09 11.20
C ARG A 116 -27.06 4.99 10.21
N LYS A 117 -25.79 5.10 10.67
CA LYS A 117 -24.60 4.91 9.80
C LYS A 117 -23.75 3.66 10.10
N ALA A 118 -24.07 2.89 11.14
CA ALA A 118 -23.29 1.70 11.53
C ALA A 118 -23.90 0.33 11.11
N SER A 119 -25.14 0.31 10.58
CA SER A 119 -25.85 -0.92 10.18
C SER A 119 -25.87 -1.19 8.66
N ALA A 120 -25.18 -0.37 7.86
CA ALA A 120 -25.13 -0.49 6.40
C ALA A 120 -24.25 -1.66 5.89
N ASN A 121 -23.49 -2.33 6.77
CA ASN A 121 -22.79 -3.59 6.46
C ASN A 121 -23.70 -4.83 6.51
N LYS A 122 -25.02 -4.64 6.60
CA LYS A 122 -26.02 -5.72 6.48
C LYS A 122 -26.08 -6.20 5.03
N ARG A 123 -25.16 -7.12 4.66
CA ARG A 123 -25.03 -7.85 3.38
C ARG A 123 -25.91 -7.26 2.27
N LYS A 124 -25.40 -6.25 1.55
CA LYS A 124 -26.02 -5.76 0.33
C LYS A 124 -26.28 -6.99 -0.56
N ALA A 125 -27.51 -7.19 -1.01
CA ALA A 125 -27.83 -8.27 -1.94
C ALA A 125 -26.89 -8.16 -3.16
N PRO A 126 -26.52 -9.27 -3.84
CA PRO A 126 -25.58 -9.24 -4.95
C PRO A 126 -26.20 -8.49 -6.14
N GLU A 127 -26.04 -7.16 -6.12
CA GLU A 127 -26.76 -6.20 -6.96
C GLU A 127 -26.35 -6.29 -8.44
N LYS A 128 -25.18 -6.90 -8.69
CA LYS A 128 -24.64 -7.25 -10.02
C LYS A 128 -24.95 -8.70 -10.44
N GLN A 129 -25.64 -9.53 -9.66
CA GLN A 129 -25.82 -10.96 -10.01
C GLN A 129 -27.19 -11.24 -10.63
N LEU A 130 -27.21 -11.97 -11.74
CA LEU A 130 -28.44 -12.47 -12.36
C LEU A 130 -28.97 -13.69 -11.58
N PRO A 131 -30.30 -13.81 -11.35
CA PRO A 131 -30.85 -14.99 -10.69
C PRO A 131 -30.74 -16.26 -11.55
N ASP A 132 -30.51 -17.41 -10.93
CA ASP A 132 -30.31 -18.70 -11.60
C ASP A 132 -31.44 -19.07 -12.59
N ARG A 133 -32.70 -18.71 -12.27
CA ARG A 133 -33.85 -18.94 -13.18
C ARG A 133 -33.95 -17.96 -14.34
N VAL A 134 -33.16 -16.88 -14.37
CA VAL A 134 -32.89 -16.10 -15.58
C VAL A 134 -31.80 -16.80 -16.39
N ALA A 135 -30.80 -17.35 -15.71
CA ALA A 135 -29.69 -18.01 -16.40
C ALA A 135 -30.11 -19.27 -17.17
N ALA A 136 -31.09 -20.01 -16.67
CA ALA A 136 -31.72 -21.11 -17.40
C ALA A 136 -32.57 -20.68 -18.62
N LEU A 137 -32.85 -19.38 -18.81
CA LEU A 137 -33.69 -18.85 -19.90
C LEU A 137 -32.91 -18.06 -20.96
N LEU A 138 -31.68 -17.63 -20.67
CA LEU A 138 -30.84 -16.81 -21.54
C LEU A 138 -29.40 -17.37 -21.49
N PRO A 139 -28.91 -18.11 -22.49
CA PRO A 139 -27.58 -18.72 -22.43
C PRO A 139 -26.45 -17.70 -22.25
N GLU A 140 -26.63 -16.47 -22.74
CA GLU A 140 -25.68 -15.36 -22.64
C GLU A 140 -25.48 -14.85 -21.19
N SER A 141 -26.37 -15.21 -20.25
CA SER A 141 -26.18 -14.90 -18.82
C SER A 141 -24.93 -15.56 -18.23
N SER A 142 -24.50 -16.68 -18.82
CA SER A 142 -23.30 -17.40 -18.42
C SER A 142 -22.05 -16.57 -18.71
N LEU A 143 -21.99 -15.92 -19.88
CA LEU A 143 -20.95 -14.96 -20.24
C LEU A 143 -20.94 -13.77 -19.28
N TYR A 144 -22.10 -13.21 -18.93
CA TYR A 144 -22.16 -12.12 -17.94
C TYR A 144 -21.62 -12.55 -16.56
N SER A 145 -21.91 -13.78 -16.14
CA SER A 145 -21.39 -14.33 -14.88
C SER A 145 -19.87 -14.53 -14.93
N GLN A 146 -19.33 -15.04 -16.03
CA GLN A 146 -17.89 -15.16 -16.25
C GLN A 146 -17.17 -13.80 -16.30
N LEU A 147 -17.82 -12.77 -16.87
CA LEU A 147 -17.30 -11.40 -16.87
C LEU A 147 -17.23 -10.83 -15.45
N LEU A 148 -18.24 -11.07 -14.61
CA LEU A 148 -18.23 -10.65 -13.20
C LEU A 148 -17.15 -11.38 -12.38
N GLU A 149 -16.90 -12.67 -12.64
CA GLU A 149 -15.78 -13.42 -12.06
C GLU A 149 -14.41 -12.96 -12.57
N PHE A 150 -14.34 -12.44 -13.79
CA PHE A 150 -13.12 -11.85 -14.34
C PHE A 150 -12.86 -10.46 -13.74
N GLU A 151 -13.87 -9.60 -13.67
CA GLU A 151 -13.87 -8.29 -12.98
C GLU A 151 -13.34 -8.45 -11.54
N ALA A 152 -13.94 -9.36 -10.75
CA ALA A 152 -13.52 -9.62 -9.38
C ALA A 152 -12.05 -10.07 -9.25
N ARG A 153 -11.50 -10.81 -10.24
CA ARG A 153 -10.09 -11.21 -10.27
C ARG A 153 -9.16 -10.05 -10.65
N VAL A 154 -9.58 -9.19 -11.57
CA VAL A 154 -8.86 -7.97 -11.94
C VAL A 154 -8.82 -7.01 -10.74
N ASP A 155 -9.96 -6.74 -10.10
CA ASP A 155 -10.06 -5.87 -8.92
C ASP A 155 -9.21 -6.37 -7.75
N ALA A 156 -9.27 -7.67 -7.45
CA ALA A 156 -8.44 -8.27 -6.38
C ALA A 156 -6.94 -8.15 -6.68
N THR A 157 -6.55 -8.27 -7.96
CA THR A 157 -5.15 -8.11 -8.40
C THR A 157 -4.72 -6.64 -8.33
N LEU A 158 -5.60 -5.72 -8.76
CA LEU A 158 -5.37 -4.28 -8.76
C LEU A 158 -5.29 -3.71 -7.34
N ALA A 159 -6.16 -4.15 -6.44
CA ALA A 159 -6.12 -3.80 -5.01
C ALA A 159 -4.84 -4.32 -4.34
N ARG A 160 -4.41 -5.56 -4.64
CA ARG A 160 -3.13 -6.08 -4.16
C ARG A 160 -1.96 -5.25 -4.70
N LYS A 161 -1.93 -4.93 -5.99
CA LYS A 161 -0.89 -4.09 -6.60
C LYS A 161 -0.90 -2.66 -6.08
N LYS A 162 -2.06 -2.10 -5.72
CA LYS A 162 -2.16 -0.80 -5.02
C LYS A 162 -1.40 -0.83 -3.69
N ILE A 163 -1.58 -1.90 -2.91
CA ILE A 163 -0.87 -2.10 -1.64
C ILE A 163 0.64 -2.29 -1.87
N ASP A 164 1.04 -3.17 -2.81
CA ASP A 164 2.45 -3.39 -3.16
C ASP A 164 3.16 -2.07 -3.53
N ILE A 165 2.50 -1.21 -4.33
CA ILE A 165 3.04 0.08 -4.76
C ILE A 165 3.08 1.09 -3.60
N GLN A 166 2.07 1.12 -2.73
CA GLN A 166 2.07 1.98 -1.53
C GLN A 166 3.19 1.57 -0.56
N GLU A 167 3.44 0.28 -0.38
CA GLU A 167 4.56 -0.22 0.43
C GLU A 167 5.90 0.13 -0.22
N ALA A 168 6.05 -0.05 -1.53
CA ALA A 168 7.26 0.34 -2.25
C ALA A 168 7.52 1.86 -2.25
N ILE A 169 6.50 2.73 -2.22
CA ILE A 169 6.70 4.18 -2.05
C ILE A 169 7.21 4.50 -0.63
N LYS A 170 6.73 3.79 0.39
CA LYS A 170 7.14 3.97 1.79
C LYS A 170 8.55 3.43 2.05
N ASN A 171 8.87 2.27 1.47
CA ASN A 171 10.14 1.56 1.58
C ASN A 171 10.73 1.38 0.17
N PRO A 172 11.32 2.43 -0.44
CA PRO A 172 11.78 2.37 -1.81
C PRO A 172 12.82 1.27 -2.02
N PRO A 173 12.66 0.40 -3.04
CA PRO A 173 13.66 -0.60 -3.36
C PRO A 173 14.98 0.09 -3.70
N ARG A 174 16.08 -0.51 -3.25
CA ARG A 174 17.44 0.02 -3.44
C ARG A 174 18.25 -0.93 -4.31
N VAL A 175 19.09 -0.34 -5.15
CA VAL A 175 20.08 -1.02 -5.97
C VAL A 175 21.47 -0.60 -5.52
N GLN A 176 22.40 -1.56 -5.47
CA GLN A 176 23.79 -1.27 -5.16
C GLN A 176 24.43 -0.56 -6.37
N ARG A 177 25.10 0.57 -6.14
CA ARG A 177 25.86 1.34 -7.12
C ARG A 177 27.23 1.69 -6.56
N THR A 178 28.17 2.05 -7.43
CA THR A 178 29.49 2.53 -7.00
C THR A 178 29.47 4.05 -6.85
N LEU A 179 29.78 4.53 -5.65
CA LEU A 179 30.12 5.92 -5.37
C LEU A 179 31.64 6.07 -5.51
N ARG A 180 32.09 6.77 -6.55
CA ARG A 180 33.49 7.15 -6.72
C ARG A 180 33.76 8.45 -5.98
N ILE A 181 34.71 8.42 -5.04
CA ILE A 181 35.12 9.55 -4.22
C ILE A 181 36.47 10.06 -4.72
N TYR A 182 36.49 11.28 -5.24
CA TYR A 182 37.69 11.98 -5.69
C TYR A 182 38.22 12.83 -4.54
N VAL A 183 39.50 12.63 -4.18
CA VAL A 183 40.21 13.43 -3.18
C VAL A 183 41.43 14.05 -3.84
N PHE A 184 41.45 15.38 -3.86
CA PHE A 184 42.55 16.16 -4.44
C PHE A 184 42.66 17.51 -3.73
N ASN A 185 43.80 18.17 -3.85
CA ASN A 185 43.99 19.51 -3.31
C ASN A 185 44.54 20.48 -4.36
N THR A 186 44.19 21.75 -4.23
CA THR A 186 44.84 22.85 -4.94
C THR A 186 45.61 23.72 -3.94
N PHE A 187 46.50 24.57 -4.44
CA PHE A 187 47.30 25.49 -3.63
C PHE A 187 47.46 26.83 -4.35
N ALA A 188 47.65 27.90 -3.58
CA ALA A 188 47.84 29.26 -4.06
C ALA A 188 48.88 30.00 -3.21
N ASN A 189 49.56 30.97 -3.83
CA ASN A 189 50.51 31.89 -3.20
C ASN A 189 51.69 31.21 -2.48
N GLN A 190 52.07 30.01 -2.92
CA GLN A 190 53.18 29.22 -2.33
C GLN A 190 54.56 29.77 -2.71
N ASN A 191 54.72 30.30 -3.93
CA ASN A 191 55.97 30.92 -4.38
C ASN A 191 55.88 32.45 -4.22
N GLN A 192 56.41 33.00 -3.12
CA GLN A 192 56.56 34.45 -2.95
C GLN A 192 57.73 34.99 -3.79
N GLY A 193 57.52 35.06 -5.11
CA GLY A 193 58.37 35.83 -6.01
C GLY A 193 58.11 37.33 -5.88
N ALA A 194 59.13 38.15 -6.18
CA ALA A 194 59.20 39.59 -5.91
C ALA A 194 58.18 40.52 -6.63
N ASN A 195 57.12 39.98 -7.25
CA ASN A 195 56.06 40.72 -7.93
C ASN A 195 54.65 40.21 -7.57
N SER A 196 54.45 39.84 -6.30
CA SER A 196 53.15 39.41 -5.77
C SER A 196 52.26 40.61 -5.43
N ALA A 197 51.56 41.17 -6.42
CA ALA A 197 50.79 42.42 -6.30
C ALA A 197 49.54 42.36 -5.39
N GLN A 198 49.25 41.22 -4.75
CA GLN A 198 48.33 41.14 -3.61
C GLN A 198 48.91 40.20 -2.54
N GLY A 199 49.02 40.71 -1.31
CA GLY A 199 49.64 40.02 -0.17
C GLY A 199 48.76 38.95 0.48
N GLU A 200 48.09 38.09 -0.30
CA GLU A 200 47.39 36.94 0.27
C GLU A 200 48.39 35.87 0.77
N PRO A 201 48.22 35.33 1.99
CA PRO A 201 49.13 34.32 2.53
C PRO A 201 49.07 32.99 1.77
N PRO A 202 50.14 32.17 1.82
CA PRO A 202 50.16 30.83 1.22
C PRO A 202 48.99 30.00 1.76
N SER A 203 48.26 29.35 0.86
CA SER A 203 47.08 28.58 1.21
C SER A 203 46.92 27.33 0.36
N TRP A 204 46.17 26.39 0.91
CA TRP A 204 45.73 25.17 0.23
C TRP A 204 44.24 24.96 0.41
N THR A 205 43.68 24.24 -0.55
CA THR A 205 42.26 23.89 -0.61
C THR A 205 42.13 22.39 -0.87
N LEU A 206 41.66 21.64 0.12
CA LEU A 206 41.31 20.23 -0.04
C LEU A 206 39.88 20.11 -0.58
N ARG A 207 39.67 19.30 -1.61
CA ARG A 207 38.37 18.99 -2.19
C ARG A 207 38.09 17.49 -2.07
N ILE A 208 36.89 17.18 -1.56
CA ILE A 208 36.36 15.81 -1.44
C ILE A 208 35.03 15.82 -2.19
N ILE A 209 34.97 15.17 -3.35
CA ILE A 209 33.78 15.15 -4.23
C ILE A 209 33.39 13.70 -4.46
N GLY A 210 32.09 13.39 -4.50
CA GLY A 210 31.64 12.06 -4.89
C GLY A 210 30.69 12.08 -6.07
N ARG A 211 30.78 11.07 -6.93
CA ARG A 211 29.85 10.83 -8.04
C ARG A 211 29.40 9.37 -8.05
N ILE A 212 28.12 9.14 -8.33
CA ILE A 212 27.61 7.79 -8.56
C ILE A 212 27.96 7.40 -9.99
N LEU A 213 28.59 6.24 -10.17
CA LEU A 213 28.83 5.67 -11.49
C LEU A 213 27.54 4.96 -11.97
N GLU A 214 27.15 5.26 -13.21
CA GLU A 214 26.13 4.49 -13.93
C GLU A 214 26.85 3.42 -14.77
N ASP A 215 26.42 2.17 -14.62
CA ASP A 215 26.92 0.98 -15.32
C ASP A 215 28.46 0.78 -15.31
N GLY A 216 29.14 1.34 -14.31
CA GLY A 216 30.58 1.17 -14.08
C GLY A 216 31.48 2.06 -14.96
N VAL A 217 30.90 2.93 -15.80
CA VAL A 217 31.65 3.85 -16.65
C VAL A 217 31.83 5.20 -15.93
N ASP A 218 33.02 5.79 -16.03
CA ASP A 218 33.28 7.12 -15.48
C ASP A 218 32.70 8.21 -16.42
N PRO A 219 31.76 9.06 -15.95
CA PRO A 219 31.17 10.09 -16.79
C PRO A 219 32.16 11.15 -17.27
N ASP A 220 33.37 11.29 -16.68
CA ASP A 220 34.38 12.19 -17.27
C ASP A 220 34.95 11.67 -18.62
N MET A 221 34.67 10.42 -19.02
CA MET A 221 34.90 9.94 -20.38
C MET A 221 33.74 10.22 -21.36
N GLN A 222 32.58 10.70 -20.88
CA GLN A 222 31.43 11.06 -21.72
C GLN A 222 31.06 12.53 -21.51
N ALA A 223 31.44 13.36 -22.49
CA ALA A 223 31.31 14.82 -22.45
C ALA A 223 29.98 15.31 -21.85
N ALA A 224 30.07 15.95 -20.68
CA ALA A 224 29.01 16.75 -20.06
C ALA A 224 27.65 16.06 -19.86
N SER A 225 27.62 14.83 -19.32
CA SER A 225 26.39 14.28 -18.74
C SER A 225 25.88 15.23 -17.64
N LYS A 226 24.73 15.90 -17.89
CA LYS A 226 24.12 16.81 -16.90
C LYS A 226 23.84 16.03 -15.60
N PRO A 227 24.13 16.59 -14.41
CA PRO A 227 23.87 15.91 -13.15
C PRO A 227 22.37 15.59 -13.07
N ASN A 228 22.03 14.30 -12.97
CA ASN A 228 20.65 13.86 -12.89
C ASN A 228 20.03 14.37 -11.57
N PRO A 229 19.06 15.32 -11.60
CA PRO A 229 18.58 15.97 -10.39
C PRO A 229 17.76 15.03 -9.47
N SER A 230 17.50 13.80 -9.91
CA SER A 230 16.87 12.75 -9.09
C SER A 230 17.87 11.86 -8.32
N ALA A 231 19.18 11.95 -8.61
CA ALA A 231 20.19 11.14 -7.95
C ALA A 231 20.48 11.66 -6.51
N PRO A 232 20.71 10.76 -5.54
CA PRO A 232 21.14 11.17 -4.20
C PRO A 232 22.56 11.75 -4.23
N LYS A 233 22.70 12.94 -3.65
CA LYS A 233 23.96 13.69 -3.62
C LYS A 233 25.02 13.03 -2.73
N PHE A 234 26.30 13.27 -2.99
CA PHE A 234 27.43 12.72 -2.22
C PHE A 234 27.23 12.73 -0.69
N SER A 235 26.89 13.87 -0.09
CA SER A 235 26.80 13.95 1.37
C SER A 235 25.62 13.21 1.99
N SER A 236 24.63 12.74 1.19
CA SER A 236 23.52 11.93 1.71
C SER A 236 23.95 10.52 2.15
N PHE A 237 25.06 10.02 1.59
CA PHE A 237 25.63 8.71 1.90
C PHE A 237 26.43 8.67 3.20
N PHE A 238 26.68 9.82 3.86
CA PHE A 238 27.52 9.91 5.05
C PHE A 238 26.77 10.55 6.22
N ARG A 239 26.88 9.91 7.38
CA ARG A 239 26.36 10.43 8.65
C ARG A 239 27.30 11.50 9.20
N ARG A 240 28.61 11.28 9.06
CA ARG A 240 29.65 12.19 9.54
C ARG A 240 30.90 12.07 8.69
N ILE A 241 31.54 13.20 8.39
CA ILE A 241 32.82 13.28 7.72
C ILE A 241 33.76 14.06 8.63
N THR A 242 34.93 13.50 8.91
CA THR A 242 35.95 14.12 9.76
C THR A 242 37.26 14.18 9.00
N VAL A 243 37.82 15.38 8.87
CA VAL A 243 39.17 15.59 8.32
C VAL A 243 40.07 15.97 9.48
N LEU A 244 41.09 15.15 9.72
CA LEU A 244 42.16 15.37 10.69
C LEU A 244 43.36 15.93 9.93
N LEU A 245 43.81 17.10 10.36
CA LEU A 245 45.01 17.79 9.92
C LEU A 245 46.14 17.51 10.91
N ASP A 246 47.37 17.84 10.55
CA ASP A 246 48.52 17.72 11.45
C ASP A 246 48.35 18.66 12.67
N PRO A 247 48.28 18.14 13.91
CA PRO A 247 48.12 18.96 15.11
C PRO A 247 49.29 19.90 15.39
N THR A 248 50.48 19.61 14.86
CA THR A 248 51.66 20.47 15.01
C THR A 248 51.60 21.70 14.10
N LEU A 249 50.92 21.59 12.96
CA LEU A 249 50.71 22.68 12.01
C LEU A 249 49.41 23.46 12.28
N TYR A 250 48.39 22.79 12.83
CA TYR A 250 47.06 23.35 13.08
C TYR A 250 46.56 23.12 14.52
N PRO A 251 47.26 23.62 15.56
CA PRO A 251 46.95 23.31 16.95
C PRO A 251 45.57 23.80 17.41
N GLU A 252 45.06 24.93 16.89
CA GLU A 252 43.74 25.45 17.29
C GLU A 252 42.56 24.70 16.66
N ASN A 253 42.72 24.20 15.44
CA ASN A 253 41.65 23.56 14.67
C ASN A 253 42.17 22.35 13.87
N PRO A 254 42.73 21.32 14.55
CA PRO A 254 43.29 20.14 13.89
C PRO A 254 42.21 19.21 13.32
N GLN A 255 40.97 19.34 13.77
CA GLN A 255 39.86 18.47 13.37
C GLN A 255 38.71 19.29 12.78
N ILE A 256 38.30 18.94 11.57
CA ILE A 256 37.15 19.53 10.87
C ILE A 256 36.06 18.46 10.77
N VAL A 257 34.90 18.71 11.36
CA VAL A 257 33.78 17.74 11.42
C VAL A 257 32.55 18.30 10.70
N TRP A 258 32.11 17.61 9.66
CA TRP A 258 30.77 17.76 9.09
C TRP A 258 29.87 16.63 9.58
N ASP A 259 28.63 16.96 9.93
CA ASP A 259 27.63 16.04 10.49
C ASP A 259 26.32 16.19 9.71
N GLY A 260 25.88 15.10 9.10
CA GLY A 260 24.69 15.08 8.26
C GLY A 260 23.40 15.37 9.01
N ALA A 261 23.34 15.08 10.32
CA ALA A 261 22.16 15.38 11.14
C ALA A 261 22.00 16.88 11.44
N ARG A 262 23.05 17.69 11.24
CA ARG A 262 23.01 19.16 11.37
C ARG A 262 22.99 19.89 10.03
N ALA A 263 23.04 19.18 8.90
CA ALA A 263 23.06 19.79 7.59
C ALA A 263 21.65 20.20 7.12
N SER A 264 21.49 21.43 6.64
CA SER A 264 20.23 21.92 6.07
C SER A 264 19.93 21.37 4.67
N ALA A 265 20.96 20.97 3.92
CA ALA A 265 20.86 20.39 2.60
C ALA A 265 22.04 19.45 2.30
N HIS A 266 21.82 18.47 1.43
CA HIS A 266 22.90 17.64 0.90
C HIS A 266 23.67 18.35 -0.23
N VAL A 267 24.95 17.98 -0.39
CA VAL A 267 25.94 18.59 -1.31
C VAL A 267 26.73 17.52 -2.05
N GLU A 268 27.30 17.87 -3.22
CA GLU A 268 28.13 16.95 -4.04
C GLU A 268 29.57 16.78 -3.55
N GLY A 269 30.01 17.67 -2.66
CA GLY A 269 31.37 17.66 -2.15
C GLY A 269 31.61 18.71 -1.08
N PHE A 270 32.80 18.64 -0.49
CA PHE A 270 33.28 19.58 0.53
C PHE A 270 34.57 20.23 0.05
N GLU A 271 34.68 21.53 0.32
CA GLU A 271 35.88 22.31 0.08
C GLU A 271 36.39 22.87 1.42
N ILE A 272 37.67 22.62 1.71
CA ILE A 272 38.32 23.05 2.94
C ILE A 272 39.53 23.90 2.56
N LYS A 273 39.43 25.23 2.69
CA LYS A 273 40.55 26.17 2.53
C LYS A 273 41.21 26.47 3.89
N ARG A 274 42.54 26.43 3.93
CA ARG A 274 43.38 26.79 5.08
C ARG A 274 44.66 27.49 4.61
N LYS A 275 45.27 28.29 5.49
CA LYS A 275 46.60 28.88 5.27
C LYS A 275 47.68 27.85 5.61
N GLY A 276 48.77 27.82 4.86
CA GLY A 276 49.89 26.88 5.09
C GLY A 276 50.82 26.75 3.89
N ASP A 277 52.10 26.58 4.22
CA ASP A 277 53.27 26.52 3.33
C ASP A 277 54.05 25.18 3.45
N LYS A 278 53.60 24.27 4.32
CA LYS A 278 54.19 22.95 4.56
C LYS A 278 53.28 21.82 4.07
N GLU A 279 53.87 20.85 3.37
CA GLU A 279 53.19 19.61 2.99
C GLU A 279 53.01 18.69 4.20
N PHE A 280 51.87 18.01 4.31
CA PHE A 280 51.57 17.08 5.41
C PHE A 280 50.53 16.03 4.99
N LYS A 281 50.33 15.01 5.84
CA LYS A 281 49.36 13.93 5.63
C LYS A 281 48.04 14.23 6.35
N ALA A 282 46.98 14.50 5.59
CA ALA A 282 45.63 14.64 6.12
C ALA A 282 44.93 13.27 6.17
N THR A 283 44.17 13.02 7.23
CA THR A 283 43.41 11.77 7.42
C THR A 283 41.92 12.06 7.36
N ILE A 284 41.22 11.45 6.39
CA ILE A 284 39.79 11.65 6.12
C ILE A 284 39.03 10.40 6.59
N ARG A 285 38.16 10.58 7.58
CA ARG A 285 37.29 9.54 8.16
C ARG A 285 35.86 9.76 7.70
N LEU A 286 35.31 8.80 6.97
CA LEU A 286 33.95 8.82 6.42
C LEU A 286 33.06 7.80 7.15
N GLU A 287 32.02 8.25 7.84
CA GLU A 287 31.03 7.38 8.49
C GLU A 287 29.78 7.28 7.62
N MET A 288 29.52 6.08 7.11
CA MET A 288 28.40 5.81 6.19
C MET A 288 27.03 5.99 6.86
N ASN A 289 26.07 6.53 6.10
CA ASN A 289 24.67 6.66 6.48
C ASN A 289 23.84 5.53 5.86
N TYR A 290 23.91 4.34 6.45
CA TYR A 290 23.11 3.21 5.98
C TYR A 290 21.63 3.41 6.33
N THR A 291 20.76 3.39 5.31
CA THR A 291 19.30 3.46 5.45
C THR A 291 18.68 2.28 4.69
N PRO A 292 18.14 1.24 5.36
CA PRO A 292 18.09 1.04 6.81
C PRO A 292 19.46 0.82 7.46
N GLU A 293 19.54 1.04 8.79
CA GLU A 293 20.79 0.94 9.55
C GLU A 293 21.37 -0.48 9.49
N LYS A 294 22.66 -0.56 9.11
CA LYS A 294 23.46 -1.79 9.11
C LYS A 294 24.38 -1.80 10.32
N TYR A 295 24.69 -3.00 10.81
CA TYR A 295 25.56 -3.24 11.95
C TYR A 295 26.65 -4.24 11.57
N LYS A 296 27.87 -4.03 12.09
CA LYS A 296 28.93 -5.04 12.06
C LYS A 296 28.68 -6.06 13.18
N LEU A 297 28.76 -7.35 12.84
CA LEU A 297 28.60 -8.43 13.80
C LEU A 297 29.91 -8.65 14.58
N SER A 298 29.80 -9.07 15.84
CA SER A 298 30.95 -9.59 16.60
C SER A 298 31.51 -10.84 15.91
N ALA A 299 32.84 -11.03 15.92
CA ALA A 299 33.52 -12.13 15.22
C ALA A 299 32.88 -13.52 15.43
N ALA A 300 32.54 -13.87 16.67
CA ALA A 300 31.91 -15.16 16.99
C ALA A 300 30.54 -15.37 16.32
N LEU A 301 29.78 -14.30 16.06
CA LEU A 301 28.49 -14.36 15.35
C LEU A 301 28.69 -14.29 13.82
N THR A 302 29.72 -13.58 13.35
CA THR A 302 30.16 -13.60 11.94
C THR A 302 30.57 -15.00 11.51
N ASP A 303 31.34 -15.72 12.32
CA ASP A 303 31.75 -17.10 12.05
C ASP A 303 30.56 -18.06 11.94
N LEU A 304 29.51 -17.81 12.74
CA LEU A 304 28.29 -18.61 12.76
C LEU A 304 27.39 -18.36 11.54
N LEU A 305 27.06 -17.09 11.30
CA LEU A 305 26.06 -16.70 10.30
C LEU A 305 26.66 -16.44 8.92
N ARG A 306 28.00 -16.33 8.82
CA ARG A 306 28.75 -15.90 7.63
C ARG A 306 28.31 -14.53 7.09
N ILE A 307 27.96 -13.63 8.00
CA ILE A 307 27.54 -12.25 7.74
C ILE A 307 28.47 -11.31 8.51
N GLU A 308 29.11 -10.36 7.83
CA GLU A 308 29.96 -9.37 8.49
C GLU A 308 29.21 -8.07 8.83
N VAL A 309 28.46 -7.53 7.87
CA VAL A 309 27.72 -6.27 8.00
C VAL A 309 26.36 -6.40 7.32
N ASP A 310 25.26 -6.27 8.07
CA ASP A 310 23.90 -6.33 7.55
C ASP A 310 22.91 -5.60 8.47
N THR A 311 21.66 -5.51 8.05
CA THR A 311 20.54 -4.90 8.79
C THR A 311 20.06 -5.81 9.90
N ARG A 312 19.64 -5.24 11.05
CA ARG A 312 19.12 -6.02 12.19
C ARG A 312 18.02 -7.03 11.81
N PRO A 313 17.00 -6.71 10.99
CA PRO A 313 15.97 -7.68 10.58
C PRO A 313 16.53 -8.88 9.80
N ARG A 314 17.54 -8.65 8.95
CA ARG A 314 18.17 -9.70 8.12
C ARG A 314 19.08 -10.59 8.95
N ILE A 315 19.80 -10.02 9.93
CA ILE A 315 20.59 -10.78 10.91
C ILE A 315 19.68 -11.67 11.77
N ILE A 316 18.55 -11.14 12.26
CA ILE A 316 17.54 -11.93 12.99
C ILE A 316 16.98 -13.06 12.10
N SER A 317 16.69 -12.76 10.83
CA SER A 317 16.19 -13.75 9.87
C SER A 317 17.21 -14.88 9.61
N ALA A 318 18.50 -14.55 9.45
CA ALA A 318 19.57 -15.51 9.27
C ALA A 318 19.77 -16.40 10.52
N LEU A 319 19.74 -15.80 11.72
CA LEU A 319 19.78 -16.55 12.98
C LEU A 319 18.56 -17.47 13.14
N TRP A 320 17.37 -17.02 12.74
CA TRP A 320 16.15 -17.82 12.78
C TRP A 320 16.18 -18.98 11.77
N GLN A 321 16.76 -18.76 10.59
CA GLN A 321 17.00 -19.82 9.61
C GLN A 321 17.99 -20.86 10.15
N TYR A 322 19.07 -20.45 10.81
CA TYR A 322 20.01 -21.35 11.49
C TYR A 322 19.32 -22.21 12.56
N ILE A 323 18.53 -21.58 13.45
CA ILE A 323 17.74 -22.26 14.49
C ILE A 323 16.79 -23.31 13.89
N LYS A 324 16.10 -22.96 12.81
CA LYS A 324 15.18 -23.89 12.10
C LYS A 324 15.91 -25.06 11.46
N VAL A 325 17.00 -24.80 10.72
CA VAL A 325 17.77 -25.86 10.03
C VAL A 325 18.34 -26.88 11.03
N LYS A 326 18.84 -26.41 12.17
CA LYS A 326 19.35 -27.28 13.25
C LYS A 326 18.30 -27.78 14.23
N LYS A 327 17.01 -27.45 14.03
CA LYS A 327 15.89 -27.83 14.92
C LYS A 327 16.14 -27.47 16.40
N LEU A 328 16.67 -26.28 16.64
CA LEU A 328 17.08 -25.80 17.97
C LEU A 328 15.93 -25.17 18.79
N GLN A 329 14.69 -25.41 18.40
CA GLN A 329 13.50 -24.99 19.13
C GLN A 329 13.07 -26.14 20.06
N ASP A 330 12.76 -25.84 21.32
CA ASP A 330 12.32 -26.86 22.27
C ASP A 330 10.96 -27.45 21.82
N ALA A 331 10.86 -28.78 21.83
CA ALA A 331 9.64 -29.50 21.44
C ALA A 331 8.54 -29.43 22.50
N ALA A 332 8.90 -29.22 23.77
CA ALA A 332 7.95 -29.06 24.87
C ALA A 332 7.47 -27.60 25.03
N ASP A 333 8.35 -26.62 24.74
CA ASP A 333 8.01 -25.19 24.78
C ASP A 333 8.54 -24.45 23.53
N PRO A 334 7.70 -24.26 22.49
CA PRO A 334 8.08 -23.52 21.29
C PRO A 334 8.53 -22.07 21.52
N THR A 335 8.37 -21.51 22.73
CA THR A 335 8.90 -20.18 23.07
C THR A 335 10.39 -20.20 23.48
N MET A 336 10.99 -21.39 23.63
CA MET A 336 12.38 -21.59 24.03
C MET A 336 13.26 -22.07 22.87
N ILE A 337 14.48 -21.54 22.82
CA ILE A 337 15.56 -21.96 21.93
C ILE A 337 16.61 -22.68 22.78
N ILE A 338 17.01 -23.88 22.36
CA ILE A 338 18.10 -24.67 22.96
C ILE A 338 19.39 -24.31 22.22
N CYS A 339 20.40 -23.81 22.94
CA CYS A 339 21.67 -23.42 22.35
C CYS A 339 22.53 -24.64 22.02
N ASP A 340 22.88 -24.80 20.75
CA ASP A 340 23.95 -25.71 20.35
C ASP A 340 25.34 -25.13 20.74
N PRO A 341 26.44 -25.91 20.70
CA PRO A 341 27.73 -25.45 21.23
C PRO A 341 28.24 -24.10 20.66
N PRO A 342 28.06 -23.78 19.37
CA PRO A 342 28.29 -22.43 18.84
C PRO A 342 27.41 -21.35 19.47
N LEU A 343 26.08 -21.54 19.56
CA LEU A 343 25.19 -20.55 20.18
C LEU A 343 25.48 -20.38 21.68
N LYS A 344 25.81 -21.45 22.40
CA LYS A 344 26.18 -21.42 23.82
C LYS A 344 27.49 -20.62 24.02
N ARG A 345 28.45 -20.70 23.09
CA ARG A 345 29.67 -19.88 23.11
C ARG A 345 29.38 -18.39 22.88
N ILE A 346 28.38 -18.06 22.07
CA ILE A 346 28.03 -16.66 21.74
C ILE A 346 27.19 -16.03 22.86
N PHE A 347 26.10 -16.67 23.27
CA PHE A 347 25.11 -16.09 24.19
C PHE A 347 25.30 -16.47 25.68
N GLY A 348 26.20 -17.41 25.98
CA GLY A 348 26.56 -17.84 27.35
C GLY A 348 25.53 -18.74 28.05
N GLU A 349 24.38 -19.00 27.42
CA GLU A 349 23.25 -19.73 28.02
C GLU A 349 22.98 -21.06 27.30
N GLU A 350 22.41 -22.04 28.01
CA GLU A 350 22.01 -23.33 27.42
C GLU A 350 20.66 -23.25 26.72
N LYS A 351 19.76 -22.40 27.19
CA LYS A 351 18.46 -22.13 26.58
C LYS A 351 17.95 -20.74 26.93
N PHE A 352 17.25 -20.10 26.00
CA PHE A 352 16.68 -18.77 26.20
C PHE A 352 15.38 -18.57 25.42
N LYS A 353 14.57 -17.58 25.80
CA LYS A 353 13.28 -17.29 25.15
C LYS A 353 13.47 -16.61 23.80
N VAL A 354 12.66 -16.97 22.80
CA VAL A 354 12.61 -16.35 21.47
C VAL A 354 12.42 -14.82 21.57
N SER A 355 11.65 -14.34 22.55
CA SER A 355 11.46 -12.90 22.81
C SER A 355 12.75 -12.15 23.16
N LEU A 356 13.76 -12.83 23.73
CA LEU A 356 15.04 -12.24 24.12
C LEU A 356 16.05 -12.19 22.96
N VAL A 357 15.77 -12.80 21.81
CA VAL A 357 16.69 -12.85 20.64
C VAL A 357 17.17 -11.45 20.26
N SER A 358 16.27 -10.46 20.13
CA SER A 358 16.65 -9.10 19.72
C SER A 358 17.50 -8.38 20.79
N GLN A 359 17.25 -8.66 22.08
CA GLN A 359 18.02 -8.10 23.19
C GLN A 359 19.43 -8.71 23.22
N LYS A 360 19.54 -10.05 23.24
CA LYS A 360 20.81 -10.79 23.19
C LYS A 360 21.63 -10.39 21.98
N LEU A 361 21.02 -10.35 20.79
CA LEU A 361 21.69 -9.94 19.56
C LEU A 361 22.31 -8.53 19.66
N SER A 362 21.67 -7.59 20.37
CA SER A 362 22.17 -6.22 20.51
C SER A 362 23.57 -6.13 21.14
N GLN A 363 23.98 -7.10 21.96
CA GLN A 363 25.32 -7.17 22.56
C GLN A 363 26.40 -7.57 21.53
N HIS A 364 25.99 -8.13 20.39
CA HIS A 364 26.84 -8.59 19.29
C HIS A 364 26.76 -7.71 18.03
N LEU A 365 26.02 -6.59 18.09
CA LEU A 365 25.88 -5.62 17.00
C LEU A 365 26.63 -4.33 17.32
N GLN A 366 27.61 -3.98 16.50
CA GLN A 366 28.39 -2.76 16.59
C GLN A 366 28.13 -1.86 15.37
N PRO A 367 28.35 -0.53 15.45
CA PRO A 367 28.31 0.32 14.26
C PRO A 367 29.37 -0.15 13.24
N PRO A 368 29.08 -0.10 11.93
CA PRO A 368 30.07 -0.41 10.89
C PRO A 368 31.30 0.50 11.01
N GLN A 369 32.46 -0.04 10.67
CA GLN A 369 33.71 0.73 10.73
C GLN A 369 33.69 1.87 9.69
N PRO A 370 34.22 3.05 10.05
CA PRO A 370 34.35 4.15 9.10
C PRO A 370 35.38 3.83 8.03
N ILE A 371 35.20 4.41 6.85
CA ILE A 371 36.20 4.37 5.78
C ILE A 371 37.29 5.40 6.13
N LEU A 372 38.55 4.98 6.09
CA LEU A 372 39.71 5.82 6.36
C LEU A 372 40.48 6.03 5.06
N LEU A 373 40.56 7.29 4.62
CA LEU A 373 41.32 7.69 3.44
C LEU A 373 42.47 8.59 3.87
N GLU A 374 43.65 8.38 3.30
CA GLU A 374 44.83 9.18 3.58
C GLU A 374 45.19 10.02 2.35
N HIS A 375 45.36 11.34 2.54
CA HIS A 375 45.70 12.25 1.46
C HIS A 375 46.90 13.12 1.85
N HIS A 376 47.92 13.15 1.00
CA HIS A 376 49.08 14.03 1.18
C HIS A 376 48.78 15.38 0.54
N ILE A 377 48.71 16.43 1.36
CA ILE A 377 48.53 17.82 0.92
C ILE A 377 49.84 18.26 0.28
N LYS A 378 49.86 18.28 -1.06
CA LYS A 378 51.01 18.77 -1.84
C LYS A 378 50.84 20.24 -2.17
N LEU A 379 51.92 21.02 -2.05
CA LEU A 379 51.95 22.47 -2.28
C LEU A 379 52.83 22.84 -3.48
N SER A 380 53.29 21.83 -4.21
CA SER A 380 54.22 21.92 -5.34
C SER A 380 53.78 21.04 -6.52
N GLY A 381 54.25 21.36 -7.73
CA GLY A 381 53.98 20.59 -8.94
C GLY A 381 52.66 20.92 -9.63
N HIS A 382 52.00 19.92 -10.20
CA HIS A 382 50.76 20.08 -10.96
C HIS A 382 49.55 20.29 -10.02
N SER A 383 48.64 21.20 -10.39
CA SER A 383 47.44 21.55 -9.65
C SER A 383 46.20 21.35 -10.54
N PRO A 384 45.18 20.57 -10.14
CA PRO A 384 45.03 19.92 -8.84
C PRO A 384 46.04 18.79 -8.57
N ALA A 385 46.51 18.74 -7.33
CA ALA A 385 47.46 17.75 -6.85
C ALA A 385 46.71 16.56 -6.21
N GLY A 386 47.11 15.35 -6.63
CA GLY A 386 46.46 14.10 -6.24
C GLY A 386 45.37 13.67 -7.23
N ASN A 387 45.39 12.39 -7.58
CA ASN A 387 44.44 11.72 -8.46
C ASN A 387 43.73 10.55 -7.74
N ALA A 388 43.66 10.61 -6.40
CA ALA A 388 43.15 9.52 -5.59
C ALA A 388 41.63 9.38 -5.75
N CYS A 389 41.22 8.27 -6.35
CA CYS A 389 39.82 7.90 -6.56
C CYS A 389 39.52 6.64 -5.75
N TYR A 390 38.49 6.68 -4.92
CA TYR A 390 38.09 5.59 -4.04
C TYR A 390 36.66 5.14 -4.35
N ASP A 391 36.49 3.89 -4.72
CA ASP A 391 35.19 3.32 -5.09
C ASP A 391 34.53 2.65 -3.87
N VAL A 392 33.31 3.10 -3.53
CA VAL A 392 32.54 2.64 -2.37
C VAL A 392 31.17 2.15 -2.83
N ALA A 393 30.77 0.94 -2.45
CA ALA A 393 29.46 0.42 -2.77
C ALA A 393 28.37 1.06 -1.89
N VAL A 394 27.33 1.63 -2.51
CA VAL A 394 26.24 2.36 -1.85
C VAL A 394 24.86 1.92 -2.32
N ASP A 395 23.86 1.95 -1.43
CA ASP A 395 22.49 1.50 -1.71
C ASP A 395 21.61 2.69 -2.15
N VAL A 396 21.43 2.85 -3.46
CA VAL A 396 20.68 3.94 -4.10
C VAL A 396 19.21 3.57 -4.31
N PRO A 397 18.23 4.38 -3.86
CA PRO A 397 16.81 4.16 -4.18
C PRO A 397 16.54 4.19 -5.69
N ILE A 398 15.72 3.26 -6.18
CA ILE A 398 15.30 3.25 -7.59
C ILE A 398 14.37 4.46 -7.85
N PRO A 399 14.61 5.30 -8.89
CA PRO A 399 13.93 6.58 -9.09
C PRO A 399 12.48 6.48 -9.62
N LEU A 400 11.76 5.39 -9.31
CA LEU A 400 10.40 5.12 -9.81
C LEU A 400 9.29 5.81 -8.98
N GLN A 401 9.63 6.45 -7.86
CA GLN A 401 8.65 6.98 -6.89
C GLN A 401 7.63 7.94 -7.52
N LYS A 402 8.06 8.79 -8.46
CA LYS A 402 7.18 9.73 -9.18
C LYS A 402 6.15 9.00 -10.03
N GLU A 403 6.57 8.00 -10.79
CA GLU A 403 5.68 7.19 -11.65
C GLU A 403 4.71 6.37 -10.80
N MET A 404 5.20 5.75 -9.73
CA MET A 404 4.38 5.03 -8.75
C MET A 404 3.32 5.94 -8.11
N SER A 405 3.68 7.17 -7.72
CA SER A 405 2.69 8.13 -7.18
C SER A 405 1.66 8.58 -8.22
N ALA A 406 2.07 8.77 -9.48
CA ALA A 406 1.18 9.17 -10.57
C ALA A 406 0.20 8.04 -10.93
N PHE A 407 0.66 6.79 -10.91
CA PHE A 407 -0.18 5.61 -11.09
C PHE A 407 -1.26 5.52 -10.00
N LEU A 408 -0.88 5.67 -8.72
CA LEU A 408 -1.85 5.67 -7.61
C LEU A 408 -2.88 6.81 -7.72
N ALA A 409 -2.46 8.01 -8.13
CA ALA A 409 -3.38 9.15 -8.31
C ALA A 409 -4.32 8.99 -9.51
N ASN A 410 -3.93 8.23 -10.54
CA ASN A 410 -4.80 7.89 -11.67
C ASN A 410 -5.81 6.78 -11.29
N LEU A 411 -5.42 5.84 -10.43
CA LEU A 411 -6.26 4.74 -9.92
C LEU A 411 -7.44 5.22 -9.04
N GLU A 412 -7.54 6.50 -8.73
CA GLU A 412 -8.66 7.07 -7.95
C GLU A 412 -9.67 7.82 -8.83
N ARG A 413 -9.51 7.79 -10.17
CA ARG A 413 -10.47 8.37 -11.13
C ARG A 413 -11.31 7.29 -11.81
N HIS A 414 -12.45 6.96 -11.21
CA HIS A 414 -13.36 5.89 -11.67
C HIS A 414 -14.82 6.34 -11.92
N LYS A 415 -15.05 7.65 -12.18
CA LYS A 415 -16.40 8.21 -12.41
C LYS A 415 -17.20 7.49 -13.51
N ASP A 416 -16.53 7.06 -14.57
CA ASP A 416 -17.19 6.37 -15.68
C ASP A 416 -17.58 4.94 -15.29
N ILE A 417 -16.79 4.28 -14.43
CA ILE A 417 -17.12 2.96 -13.86
C ILE A 417 -18.36 3.06 -12.98
N ASP A 418 -18.45 4.07 -12.10
CA ASP A 418 -19.64 4.32 -11.28
C ASP A 418 -20.92 4.50 -12.13
N MET A 419 -20.79 5.20 -13.27
CA MET A 419 -21.88 5.41 -14.25
C MET A 419 -22.30 4.09 -14.94
N TYR A 420 -21.33 3.28 -15.37
CA TYR A 420 -21.64 1.97 -15.96
C TYR A 420 -22.27 1.03 -14.92
N ASP A 421 -21.83 1.07 -13.66
CA ASP A 421 -22.40 0.28 -12.57
C ASP A 421 -23.86 0.63 -12.26
N GLU A 422 -24.26 1.91 -12.29
CA GLU A 422 -25.68 2.28 -12.17
C GLU A 422 -26.49 1.88 -13.40
N THR A 423 -25.88 1.91 -14.59
CA THR A 423 -26.52 1.45 -15.83
C THR A 423 -26.78 -0.06 -15.78
N ILE A 424 -25.80 -0.86 -15.35
CA ILE A 424 -25.91 -2.30 -15.11
C ILE A 424 -26.97 -2.59 -14.05
N ARG A 425 -26.92 -1.91 -12.89
CA ARG A 425 -27.91 -2.03 -11.81
C ARG A 425 -29.34 -1.74 -12.30
N THR A 426 -29.51 -0.73 -13.15
CA THR A 426 -30.80 -0.38 -13.76
C THR A 426 -31.26 -1.43 -14.78
N ALA A 427 -30.36 -1.96 -15.61
CA ALA A 427 -30.69 -3.04 -16.55
C ALA A 427 -31.11 -4.32 -15.81
N ILE A 428 -30.39 -4.72 -14.76
CA ILE A 428 -30.71 -5.88 -13.92
C ILE A 428 -32.09 -5.73 -13.28
N LYS A 429 -32.44 -4.55 -12.75
CA LYS A 429 -33.79 -4.26 -12.22
C LYS A 429 -34.88 -4.47 -13.27
N LYS A 430 -34.69 -3.98 -14.51
CA LYS A 430 -35.62 -4.21 -15.62
C LYS A 430 -35.74 -5.69 -15.98
N ILE A 431 -34.63 -6.43 -16.06
CA ILE A 431 -34.63 -7.90 -16.32
C ILE A 431 -35.47 -8.64 -15.25
N HIS A 432 -35.32 -8.28 -13.98
CA HIS A 432 -36.13 -8.86 -12.90
C HIS A 432 -37.63 -8.57 -13.05
N GLU A 433 -37.97 -7.34 -13.43
CA GLU A 433 -39.35 -6.91 -13.67
C GLU A 433 -39.99 -7.65 -14.86
N HIS A 434 -39.30 -7.71 -16.00
CA HIS A 434 -39.75 -8.45 -17.19
C HIS A 434 -39.88 -9.95 -16.91
N ARG A 435 -38.94 -10.55 -16.18
CA ARG A 435 -39.03 -11.95 -15.74
C ARG A 435 -40.27 -12.18 -14.86
N ARG A 436 -40.57 -11.27 -13.92
CA ARG A 436 -41.76 -11.36 -13.06
C ARG A 436 -43.05 -11.26 -13.88
N ARG A 437 -43.13 -10.30 -14.81
CA ARG A 437 -44.25 -10.19 -15.77
C ARG A 437 -44.42 -11.48 -16.60
N ARG A 438 -43.34 -12.01 -17.19
CA ARG A 438 -43.36 -13.26 -17.97
C ARG A 438 -43.86 -14.44 -17.14
N ALA A 439 -43.38 -14.59 -15.90
CA ALA A 439 -43.82 -15.66 -15.01
C ALA A 439 -45.31 -15.53 -14.63
N PHE A 440 -45.81 -14.31 -14.42
CA PHE A 440 -47.23 -14.04 -14.17
C PHE A 440 -48.11 -14.48 -15.37
N PHE A 441 -47.79 -14.03 -16.58
CA PHE A 441 -48.55 -14.39 -17.78
C PHE A 441 -48.44 -15.88 -18.15
N LEU A 442 -47.29 -16.52 -17.88
CA LEU A 442 -47.14 -17.97 -18.06
C LEU A 442 -47.97 -18.77 -17.06
N GLY A 443 -48.01 -18.38 -15.78
CA GLY A 443 -48.86 -19.04 -14.79
C GLY A 443 -50.35 -18.94 -15.17
N PHE A 444 -50.79 -17.78 -15.65
CA PHE A 444 -52.14 -17.59 -16.15
C PHE A 444 -52.46 -18.46 -17.38
N SER A 445 -51.56 -18.51 -18.38
CA SER A 445 -51.79 -19.30 -19.60
C SER A 445 -51.70 -20.81 -19.42
N GLN A 446 -50.98 -21.29 -18.39
CA GLN A 446 -50.86 -22.72 -18.09
C GLN A 446 -52.04 -23.26 -17.26
N SER A 447 -52.55 -22.47 -16.30
CA SER A 447 -53.62 -22.91 -15.38
C SER A 447 -54.49 -21.71 -14.94
N PRO A 448 -55.37 -21.17 -15.81
CA PRO A 448 -56.02 -19.88 -15.56
C PRO A 448 -56.93 -19.88 -14.32
N VAL A 449 -57.65 -20.97 -14.07
CA VAL A 449 -58.58 -21.08 -12.92
C VAL A 449 -57.81 -21.09 -11.59
N ASP A 450 -56.84 -21.98 -11.44
CA ASP A 450 -56.00 -22.07 -10.23
C ASP A 450 -55.18 -20.81 -10.01
N PHE A 451 -54.71 -20.18 -11.11
CA PHE A 451 -54.00 -18.92 -11.06
C PHE A 451 -54.88 -17.77 -10.55
N ILE A 452 -56.10 -17.61 -11.06
CA ILE A 452 -57.04 -16.59 -10.57
C ILE A 452 -57.37 -16.82 -9.10
N ASN A 453 -57.69 -18.06 -8.70
CA ASN A 453 -57.98 -18.40 -7.31
C ASN A 453 -56.79 -18.09 -6.38
N THR A 454 -55.57 -18.44 -6.80
CA THR A 454 -54.33 -18.14 -6.07
C THR A 454 -54.05 -16.64 -6.02
N LEU A 455 -54.31 -15.90 -7.11
CA LEU A 455 -54.10 -14.46 -7.19
C LEU A 455 -55.05 -13.71 -6.26
N ILE A 456 -56.34 -14.05 -6.26
CA ILE A 456 -57.34 -13.50 -5.33
C ILE A 456 -56.90 -13.79 -3.88
N ALA A 457 -56.54 -15.05 -3.57
CA ALA A 457 -56.07 -15.44 -2.24
C ALA A 457 -54.74 -14.76 -1.84
N SER A 458 -53.89 -14.34 -2.79
CA SER A 458 -52.73 -13.48 -2.50
C SER A 458 -53.18 -12.05 -2.19
N GLN A 459 -53.91 -11.41 -3.11
CA GLN A 459 -54.32 -10.01 -2.96
C GLN A 459 -55.17 -9.78 -1.70
N SER A 460 -56.05 -10.71 -1.34
CA SER A 460 -56.81 -10.64 -0.08
C SER A 460 -55.93 -10.78 1.18
N ARG A 461 -54.78 -11.45 1.10
CA ARG A 461 -53.80 -11.48 2.20
C ARG A 461 -52.96 -10.21 2.23
N ASP A 462 -52.46 -9.79 1.07
CA ASP A 462 -51.63 -8.60 0.90
C ASP A 462 -52.39 -7.35 1.36
N LEU A 463 -53.68 -7.23 1.03
CA LEU A 463 -54.55 -6.15 1.49
C LEU A 463 -54.71 -6.13 3.02
N LYS A 464 -54.92 -7.28 3.67
CA LYS A 464 -55.02 -7.38 5.14
C LYS A 464 -53.73 -6.94 5.83
N VAL A 465 -52.57 -7.35 5.28
CA VAL A 465 -51.26 -6.93 5.78
C VAL A 465 -51.07 -5.41 5.65
N VAL A 466 -51.48 -4.82 4.53
CA VAL A 466 -51.42 -3.35 4.33
C VAL A 466 -52.39 -2.59 5.24
N ALA A 467 -53.59 -3.12 5.47
CA ALA A 467 -54.59 -2.53 6.36
C ALA A 467 -54.24 -2.65 7.85
N GLY A 468 -53.19 -3.41 8.21
CA GLY A 468 -52.85 -3.71 9.60
C GLY A 468 -53.87 -4.62 10.29
N GLU A 469 -54.79 -5.24 9.54
CA GLU A 469 -55.74 -6.20 10.06
C GLU A 469 -55.00 -7.47 10.49
N ALA A 470 -55.15 -7.85 11.75
CA ALA A 470 -54.74 -9.18 12.22
C ALA A 470 -55.46 -10.27 11.40
N SER A 471 -54.99 -11.52 11.48
CA SER A 471 -55.40 -12.67 10.63
C SER A 471 -56.87 -13.15 10.77
N ARG A 472 -57.75 -12.27 11.22
CA ARG A 472 -59.21 -12.42 11.28
C ARG A 472 -59.76 -12.78 9.90
N ASN A 473 -60.66 -13.75 9.84
CA ASN A 473 -61.31 -14.15 8.61
C ASN A 473 -62.80 -14.35 8.90
N PRO A 474 -63.63 -13.30 8.74
CA PRO A 474 -65.03 -13.33 9.19
C PRO A 474 -65.85 -14.43 8.50
N GLU A 475 -65.46 -14.85 7.30
CA GLU A 475 -66.11 -15.92 6.56
C GLU A 475 -65.74 -17.34 7.06
N ARG A 476 -64.60 -17.49 7.75
CA ARG A 476 -64.29 -18.70 8.52
C ARG A 476 -64.97 -18.68 9.89
N GLU A 477 -64.95 -17.54 10.58
CA GLU A 477 -65.64 -17.32 11.87
C GLU A 477 -67.16 -17.53 11.77
N ARG A 478 -67.76 -17.50 10.58
CA ARG A 478 -69.17 -17.82 10.35
C ARG A 478 -69.50 -19.32 10.30
N ARG A 479 -68.50 -20.21 10.23
CA ARG A 479 -68.68 -21.67 10.09
C ARG A 479 -68.46 -22.37 11.42
N SER A 480 -69.31 -23.35 11.75
CA SER A 480 -69.19 -24.17 12.96
C SER A 480 -67.81 -24.81 13.13
N ASP A 481 -67.19 -25.24 12.04
CA ASP A 481 -65.87 -25.91 12.04
C ASP A 481 -64.73 -25.06 12.62
N PHE A 482 -64.89 -23.73 12.61
CA PHE A 482 -63.95 -22.80 13.23
C PHE A 482 -63.99 -22.88 14.76
N TYR A 483 -65.14 -23.23 15.34
CA TYR A 483 -65.35 -23.40 16.78
C TYR A 483 -65.15 -24.86 17.25
N ASN A 484 -64.95 -25.80 16.33
CA ASN A 484 -64.60 -27.19 16.62
C ASN A 484 -63.07 -27.39 16.73
N GLN A 485 -62.36 -26.41 17.28
CA GLN A 485 -60.89 -26.37 17.31
C GLN A 485 -60.36 -26.45 18.76
N PRO A 486 -59.20 -27.08 19.02
CA PRO A 486 -58.71 -27.30 20.40
C PRO A 486 -58.47 -26.03 21.23
N TRP A 487 -58.29 -24.88 20.59
CA TRP A 487 -58.11 -23.60 21.29
C TRP A 487 -59.41 -23.06 21.92
N VAL A 488 -60.57 -23.60 21.55
CA VAL A 488 -61.88 -23.05 21.93
C VAL A 488 -62.22 -23.32 23.39
N GLU A 489 -61.88 -24.49 23.93
CA GLU A 489 -62.09 -24.80 25.34
C GLU A 489 -61.31 -23.84 26.25
N ASP A 490 -60.01 -23.68 25.98
CA ASP A 490 -59.13 -22.72 26.67
C ASP A 490 -59.61 -21.26 26.47
N ALA A 491 -60.06 -20.90 25.27
CA ALA A 491 -60.61 -19.56 25.01
C ALA A 491 -61.92 -19.30 25.77
N VAL A 492 -62.82 -20.29 25.91
CA VAL A 492 -64.04 -20.18 26.71
C VAL A 492 -63.71 -20.03 28.20
N ILE A 493 -62.77 -20.83 28.72
CA ILE A 493 -62.30 -20.72 30.11
C ILE A 493 -61.69 -19.34 30.37
N ARG A 494 -60.83 -18.83 29.47
CA ARG A 494 -60.25 -17.48 29.55
C ARG A 494 -61.29 -16.37 29.41
N TYR A 495 -62.35 -16.58 28.65
CA TYR A 495 -63.45 -15.62 28.49
C TYR A 495 -64.30 -15.54 29.75
N LEU A 496 -64.67 -16.69 30.34
CA LEU A 496 -65.43 -16.76 31.60
C LEU A 496 -64.64 -16.23 32.79
N ASN A 497 -63.33 -16.49 32.85
CA ASN A 497 -62.43 -15.98 33.89
C ASN A 497 -61.95 -14.54 33.62
N ARG A 498 -62.44 -13.87 32.57
CA ARG A 498 -62.12 -12.47 32.33
C ARG A 498 -62.86 -11.61 33.36
N PRO A 499 -62.18 -10.78 34.16
CA PRO A 499 -62.89 -9.86 35.05
C PRO A 499 -63.82 -8.95 34.23
N PRO A 500 -65.00 -8.59 34.74
CA PRO A 500 -65.89 -7.66 34.05
C PRO A 500 -65.12 -6.37 33.75
N PRO A 501 -65.40 -5.70 32.61
CA PRO A 501 -64.77 -4.42 32.31
C PRO A 501 -65.00 -3.49 33.50
N ALA A 502 -63.91 -2.95 34.05
CA ALA A 502 -63.96 -2.10 35.23
C ALA A 502 -65.00 -1.00 35.00
N ALA A 503 -66.05 -0.98 35.82
CA ALA A 503 -67.08 0.02 35.72
C ALA A 503 -66.42 1.40 35.84
N GLY A 504 -66.60 2.23 34.81
CA GLY A 504 -66.37 3.66 34.98
C GLY A 504 -67.27 4.16 36.13
N PRO A 505 -66.84 5.18 36.88
CA PRO A 505 -67.55 5.60 38.08
C PRO A 505 -68.82 6.37 37.72
N ASP A 506 -69.87 5.65 37.31
CA ASP A 506 -71.25 6.15 37.27
C ASP A 506 -72.28 5.02 37.22
N ALA A 507 -73.43 5.30 37.86
CA ALA A 507 -74.68 4.53 37.95
C ALA A 507 -74.74 3.32 38.93
N PRO A 508 -75.90 3.10 39.60
CA PRO A 508 -75.95 2.48 40.92
C PRO A 508 -76.57 1.06 40.95
N GLY A 509 -76.47 0.40 42.11
CA GLY A 509 -76.81 -1.02 42.26
C GLY A 509 -78.25 -1.37 42.65
N ASN A 510 -78.47 -2.68 42.76
CA ASN A 510 -79.60 -3.43 43.35
C ASN A 510 -81.03 -2.97 43.01
N THR A 511 -81.74 -3.80 42.24
CA THR A 511 -82.50 -4.94 42.82
C THR A 511 -82.55 -6.10 41.83
#